data_AF-X6MXU5-F1
#
_entry.id   AF-X6MXU5-F1
#
_cell.length_a   1.000
_cell.length_b   1.000
_cell.length_c   1.000
_cell.angle_alpha   90.00
_cell.angle_beta   90.00
_cell.angle_gamma   90.00
#
_symmetry.space_group_name_H-M   'P 1'
#
loop_
_entity.id
_entity.type
_entity.pdbx_description
1 polymer ?
#
loop_
_entity_poly.entity_id
_entity_poly.type
_entity_poly.pdbx_seq_one_letter_code
_entity_poly.pdbx_strand_id
1 'polypeptide(L)'
;MKPKKKILEITKGAKVHCVNRKGAEEDPTFGICLHSLGILPANTLDRSFRERFLPFRPGDHREKVPRTHTWFWTFKHPKVGALNECCSAAPISFHNYKRNAESSFQELSNLYNVPEGVNGKIFEVPNKPTPFLHDDLPFQVDKYMNIPDPPRGQRIWKGPSVGMVCFQCESFRYKNYSTHLSHV
;
A
#
# COMPACT_ATOMS: atom_id res chain seq x y z
N MET A 1 -8.40 -4.91 -39.97
CA MET A 1 -7.13 -5.50 -39.50
C MET A 1 -7.17 -5.54 -37.97
N LYS A 2 -7.43 -6.71 -37.36
CA LYS A 2 -7.61 -6.86 -35.90
C LYS A 2 -6.23 -6.91 -35.21
N PRO A 3 -6.01 -6.23 -34.07
CA PRO A 3 -4.73 -6.31 -33.39
C PRO A 3 -4.50 -7.73 -32.84
N LYS A 4 -3.27 -8.20 -33.03
CA LYS A 4 -2.82 -9.58 -32.83
C LYS A 4 -2.99 -10.01 -31.37
N LYS A 5 -3.60 -11.18 -31.18
CA LYS A 5 -3.74 -12.00 -29.95
C LYS A 5 -2.39 -12.42 -29.28
N LYS A 6 -1.33 -11.62 -29.37
CA LYS A 6 0.03 -12.04 -28.98
C LYS A 6 0.42 -11.72 -27.53
N ILE A 7 -0.45 -11.08 -26.75
CA ILE A 7 -0.19 -10.75 -25.33
C ILE A 7 -0.70 -11.85 -24.38
N LEU A 8 -1.53 -12.78 -24.85
CA LEU A 8 -2.22 -13.77 -24.00
C LEU A 8 -1.46 -15.09 -23.78
N GLU A 9 -0.28 -15.29 -24.37
CA GLU A 9 0.46 -16.56 -24.24
C GLU A 9 1.48 -16.62 -23.10
N ILE A 10 1.68 -15.53 -22.34
CA ILE A 10 2.63 -15.52 -21.20
C ILE A 10 1.99 -16.01 -19.89
N THR A 11 0.67 -16.19 -19.81
CA THR A 11 -0.05 -16.40 -18.53
C THR A 11 -0.69 -17.78 -18.38
N LYS A 12 -0.28 -18.80 -19.14
CA LYS A 12 -0.67 -20.20 -18.83
C LYS A 12 0.10 -20.68 -17.58
N GLY A 13 -0.32 -20.21 -16.41
CA GLY A 13 0.21 -20.62 -15.10
C GLY A 13 0.33 -19.51 -14.05
N ALA A 14 0.49 -18.26 -14.49
CA ALA A 14 0.58 -17.13 -13.55
C ALA A 14 -0.82 -16.66 -13.14
N LYS A 15 -1.19 -16.85 -11.86
CA LYS A 15 -2.34 -16.15 -11.27
C LYS A 15 -2.03 -14.64 -11.27
N VAL A 16 -2.57 -13.91 -12.24
CA VAL A 16 -2.40 -12.45 -12.28
C VAL A 16 -3.37 -11.83 -11.28
N HIS A 17 -2.85 -11.39 -10.14
CA HIS A 17 -3.64 -10.78 -9.06
C HIS A 17 -3.95 -9.29 -9.33
N CYS A 18 -3.12 -8.65 -10.17
CA CYS A 18 -3.22 -7.25 -10.60
C CYS A 18 -4.06 -7.12 -11.89
N VAL A 19 -5.33 -7.49 -11.83
CA VAL A 19 -6.25 -7.42 -12.98
C VAL A 19 -7.50 -6.62 -12.63
N ASN A 20 -8.02 -5.90 -13.61
CA ASN A 20 -9.33 -5.29 -13.51
C ASN A 20 -10.40 -6.41 -13.47
N ARG A 21 -11.29 -6.37 -12.48
CA ARG A 21 -12.39 -7.31 -12.31
C ARG A 21 -13.69 -6.52 -12.27
N LYS A 22 -14.76 -7.05 -12.89
CA LYS A 22 -16.06 -6.40 -12.87
C LYS A 22 -16.56 -6.25 -11.43
N GLY A 23 -16.93 -5.03 -11.03
CA GLY A 23 -17.39 -4.73 -9.68
C GLY A 23 -16.28 -4.61 -8.62
N ALA A 24 -15.02 -4.63 -9.03
CA ALA A 24 -13.92 -4.40 -8.12
C ALA A 24 -13.81 -2.92 -7.73
N GLU A 25 -13.63 -2.68 -6.43
CA GLU A 25 -13.21 -1.39 -5.90
C GLU A 25 -11.69 -1.23 -6.06
N GLU A 26 -11.25 0.01 -6.26
CA GLU A 26 -9.86 0.35 -6.59
C GLU A 26 -8.92 0.07 -5.42
N ASP A 27 -9.16 0.63 -4.24
CA ASP A 27 -8.34 0.46 -3.04
C ASP A 27 -8.13 -1.03 -2.64
N PRO A 28 -9.19 -1.87 -2.48
CA PRO A 28 -8.99 -3.29 -2.17
C PRO A 28 -8.24 -4.04 -3.28
N THR A 29 -8.46 -3.68 -4.54
CA THR A 29 -7.77 -4.33 -5.67
C THR A 29 -6.30 -3.95 -5.73
N PHE A 30 -5.98 -2.69 -5.45
CA PHE A 30 -4.63 -2.22 -5.32
C PHE A 30 -3.90 -2.94 -4.17
N GLY A 31 -4.55 -3.09 -3.02
CA GLY A 31 -4.05 -3.90 -1.90
C GLY A 31 -3.74 -5.34 -2.33
N ILE A 32 -4.69 -6.05 -2.93
CA ILE A 32 -4.49 -7.44 -3.43
C ILE A 32 -3.29 -7.52 -4.39
N CYS A 33 -3.14 -6.53 -5.28
CA CYS A 33 -2.02 -6.47 -6.21
C CYS A 33 -0.68 -6.28 -5.49
N LEU A 34 -0.57 -5.30 -4.59
CA LEU A 34 0.65 -5.09 -3.79
C LEU A 34 1.05 -6.33 -3.02
N HIS A 35 0.07 -6.94 -2.35
CA HIS A 35 0.24 -8.18 -1.61
C HIS A 35 0.78 -9.30 -2.51
N SER A 36 0.26 -9.46 -3.72
CA SER A 36 0.77 -10.44 -4.69
C SER A 36 2.21 -10.19 -5.16
N LEU A 37 2.73 -8.98 -4.96
CA LEU A 37 4.13 -8.64 -5.24
C LEU A 37 5.01 -8.75 -3.99
N GLY A 38 4.47 -9.20 -2.87
CA GLY A 38 5.16 -9.23 -1.57
C GLY A 38 5.24 -7.87 -0.87
N ILE A 39 4.47 -6.88 -1.34
CA ILE A 39 4.46 -5.52 -0.77
C ILE A 39 3.32 -5.43 0.24
N LEU A 40 3.68 -5.19 1.51
CA LEU A 40 2.72 -4.88 2.55
C LEU A 40 2.54 -3.36 2.66
N PRO A 41 1.29 -2.85 2.67
CA PRO A 41 1.06 -1.46 3.03
C PRO A 41 1.55 -1.20 4.47
N ALA A 42 2.21 -0.06 4.65
CA ALA A 42 2.80 0.32 5.93
C ALA A 42 1.74 0.75 6.95
N ASN A 43 2.03 0.55 8.24
CA ASN A 43 1.27 1.16 9.31
C ASN A 43 1.43 2.68 9.30
N THR A 44 0.32 3.38 9.06
CA THR A 44 0.27 4.85 9.02
C THR A 44 -0.30 5.46 10.29
N LEU A 45 -0.65 4.68 11.32
CA LEU A 45 -1.05 5.19 12.63
C LEU A 45 0.15 5.80 13.37
N ASP A 46 -0.13 6.74 14.28
CA ASP A 46 0.88 7.20 15.23
C ASP A 46 1.07 6.22 16.41
N ARG A 47 1.94 6.57 17.37
CA ARG A 47 2.26 5.68 18.50
C ARG A 47 1.07 5.38 19.41
N SER A 48 0.08 6.25 19.42
CA SER A 48 -1.16 6.12 20.18
C SER A 48 -2.30 5.52 19.37
N PHE A 49 -2.01 4.86 18.23
CA PHE A 49 -3.00 4.28 17.32
C PHE A 49 -3.97 5.29 16.70
N ARG A 50 -3.57 6.57 16.58
CA ARG A 50 -4.40 7.60 15.96
C ARG A 50 -4.12 7.73 14.46
N GLU A 51 -5.15 8.10 13.70
CA GLU A 51 -5.11 8.20 12.25
C GLU A 51 -4.37 9.45 11.77
N ARG A 52 -3.62 9.30 10.67
CA ARG A 52 -2.95 10.41 9.96
C ARG A 52 -3.47 10.65 8.55
N PHE A 53 -4.06 9.64 7.91
CA PHE A 53 -4.73 9.77 6.62
C PHE A 53 -6.23 9.67 6.84
N LEU A 54 -6.94 10.78 6.73
CA LEU A 54 -8.31 10.90 7.20
C LEU A 54 -9.29 11.04 6.01
N PRO A 55 -10.18 10.07 5.76
CA PRO A 55 -11.09 10.11 4.60
C PRO A 55 -12.26 11.10 4.76
N PHE A 56 -12.37 11.75 5.93
CA PHE A 56 -13.38 12.75 6.25
C PHE A 56 -12.70 14.02 6.81
N ARG A 57 -13.49 15.08 6.96
CA ARG A 57 -13.02 16.37 7.49
C ARG A 57 -12.72 16.25 8.99
N PRO A 58 -11.87 17.12 9.56
CA PRO A 58 -11.54 17.08 10.98
C PRO A 58 -12.77 17.09 11.89
N GLY A 59 -13.73 17.98 11.62
CA GLY A 59 -14.96 18.07 12.42
C GLY A 59 -15.85 16.84 12.33
N ASP A 60 -15.92 16.18 11.17
CA ASP A 60 -16.72 14.96 11.02
C ASP A 60 -16.11 13.82 11.85
N HIS A 61 -14.79 13.67 11.84
CA HIS A 61 -14.10 12.69 12.69
C HIS A 61 -14.33 12.94 14.17
N ARG A 62 -14.35 14.20 14.61
CA ARG A 62 -14.55 14.59 16.00
C ARG A 62 -15.98 14.35 16.49
N GLU A 63 -16.98 14.55 15.63
CA GLU A 63 -18.38 14.68 16.08
C GLU A 63 -19.35 13.65 15.47
N LYS A 64 -19.05 13.10 14.29
CA LYS A 64 -20.03 12.40 13.44
C LYS A 64 -19.63 10.99 13.03
N VAL A 65 -18.43 10.55 13.40
CA VAL A 65 -17.91 9.22 13.08
C VAL A 65 -17.72 8.43 14.39
N PRO A 66 -18.81 8.03 15.07
CA PRO A 66 -18.71 7.12 16.21
C PRO A 66 -18.35 5.71 15.71
N ARG A 67 -17.85 4.87 16.61
CA ARG A 67 -17.54 3.47 16.29
C ARG A 67 -18.82 2.68 15.96
N THR A 68 -18.92 2.20 14.72
CA THR A 68 -20.08 1.48 14.18
C THR A 68 -19.65 0.33 13.27
N HIS A 69 -20.58 -0.53 12.84
CA HIS A 69 -20.32 -1.62 11.89
C HIS A 69 -20.28 -1.15 10.42
N THR A 70 -19.66 0.00 10.16
CA THR A 70 -19.53 0.56 8.80
C THR A 70 -18.20 0.18 8.19
N TRP A 71 -18.10 0.23 6.86
CA TRP A 71 -16.86 -0.05 6.11
C TRP A 71 -15.63 0.69 6.67
N PHE A 72 -15.84 1.92 7.16
CA PHE A 72 -14.79 2.75 7.74
C PHE A 72 -14.14 2.10 8.97
N TRP A 73 -14.92 1.40 9.79
CA TRP A 73 -14.44 0.75 11.01
C TRP A 73 -14.10 -0.74 10.84
N THR A 74 -14.73 -1.43 9.88
CA THR A 74 -14.62 -2.88 9.70
C THR A 74 -13.18 -3.38 9.66
N PHE A 75 -12.27 -2.63 9.03
CA PHE A 75 -10.88 -3.02 8.82
C PHE A 75 -9.86 -2.24 9.66
N LYS A 76 -10.33 -1.46 10.64
CA LYS A 76 -9.43 -0.68 11.52
C LYS A 76 -8.92 -1.52 12.68
N HIS A 77 -7.71 -1.21 13.11
CA HIS A 77 -7.14 -1.82 14.31
C HIS A 77 -8.01 -1.51 15.55
N PRO A 78 -8.29 -2.48 16.45
CA PRO A 78 -9.20 -2.28 17.59
C PRO A 78 -8.83 -1.11 18.51
N LYS A 79 -7.53 -0.82 18.64
CA LYS A 79 -7.00 0.29 19.45
C LYS A 79 -7.18 1.68 18.83
N VAL A 80 -7.56 1.81 17.56
CA VAL A 80 -7.86 3.12 16.98
C VAL A 80 -9.01 3.73 17.78
N GLY A 81 -8.93 4.99 18.18
CA GLY A 81 -10.02 5.67 18.88
C GLY A 81 -11.12 6.16 17.93
N ALA A 82 -12.27 6.55 18.46
CA ALA A 82 -13.32 7.25 17.71
C ALA A 82 -13.51 8.66 18.26
N LEU A 83 -14.15 9.55 17.50
CA LEU A 83 -14.43 10.92 17.93
C LEU A 83 -13.15 11.64 18.36
N ASN A 84 -13.09 12.22 19.56
CA ASN A 84 -11.89 12.93 20.02
C ASN A 84 -10.62 12.06 20.11
N GLU A 85 -10.76 10.73 20.17
CA GLU A 85 -9.65 9.78 20.30
C GLU A 85 -9.11 9.30 18.95
N CYS A 86 -9.70 9.70 17.81
CA CYS A 86 -9.35 9.14 16.50
C CYS A 86 -8.00 9.59 15.98
N CYS A 87 -7.64 10.85 16.22
CA CYS A 87 -6.91 11.60 15.21
C CYS A 87 -5.59 12.14 15.72
N SER A 88 -4.54 11.94 14.93
CA SER A 88 -3.20 12.36 15.29
C SER A 88 -3.08 13.89 15.28
N ALA A 89 -2.22 14.43 16.15
CA ALA A 89 -1.88 15.85 16.14
C ALA A 89 -1.02 16.26 14.93
N ALA A 90 -0.47 15.30 14.19
CA ALA A 90 0.27 15.49 12.96
C ALA A 90 -0.40 14.73 11.80
N PRO A 91 -1.61 15.15 11.35
CA PRO A 91 -2.27 14.53 10.21
C PRO A 91 -1.50 14.81 8.92
N ILE A 92 -1.61 13.89 7.96
CA ILE A 92 -1.01 13.97 6.63
C ILE A 92 -2.05 14.44 5.61
N SER A 93 -3.28 13.95 5.69
CA SER A 93 -4.34 14.35 4.77
C SER A 93 -5.73 14.31 5.39
N PHE A 94 -6.61 15.16 4.86
CA PHE A 94 -8.05 15.13 5.07
C PHE A 94 -8.75 15.09 3.71
N HIS A 95 -9.94 14.48 3.66
CA HIS A 95 -10.69 14.33 2.41
C HIS A 95 -12.13 14.85 2.57
N ASN A 96 -12.94 14.69 1.50
CA ASN A 96 -14.36 15.06 1.43
C ASN A 96 -14.64 16.58 1.41
N TYR A 97 -13.75 17.37 0.83
CA TYR A 97 -13.98 18.80 0.55
C TYR A 97 -14.61 18.98 -0.83
N LYS A 98 -15.93 19.22 -0.87
CA LYS A 98 -16.69 19.37 -2.13
C LYS A 98 -16.86 20.83 -2.57
N ARG A 99 -16.82 21.76 -1.62
CA ARG A 99 -16.97 23.20 -1.82
C ARG A 99 -15.93 23.91 -0.94
N ASN A 100 -15.50 25.09 -1.33
CA ASN A 100 -14.59 25.94 -0.54
C ASN A 100 -13.27 25.22 -0.17
N ALA A 101 -12.74 24.41 -1.09
CA ALA A 101 -11.53 23.64 -0.85
C ALA A 101 -10.31 24.55 -0.59
N GLU A 102 -10.24 25.70 -1.28
CA GLU A 102 -9.16 26.68 -1.10
C GLU A 102 -9.18 27.31 0.31
N SER A 103 -10.33 27.82 0.76
CA SER A 103 -10.43 28.39 2.11
C SER A 103 -10.19 27.33 3.19
N SER A 104 -10.70 26.11 2.97
CA SER A 104 -10.46 24.98 3.86
C SER A 104 -8.97 24.62 3.90
N PHE A 105 -8.29 24.63 2.75
CA PHE A 105 -6.86 24.38 2.69
C PHE A 105 -6.07 25.42 3.48
N GLN A 106 -6.40 26.71 3.36
CA GLN A 106 -5.77 27.77 4.13
C GLN A 106 -5.93 27.55 5.64
N GLU A 107 -7.15 27.23 6.09
CA GLU A 107 -7.46 26.94 7.49
C GLU A 107 -6.65 25.73 7.99
N LEU A 108 -6.68 24.62 7.26
CA LEU A 108 -5.93 23.41 7.61
C LEU A 108 -4.42 23.66 7.62
N SER A 109 -3.90 24.45 6.68
CA SER A 109 -2.47 24.78 6.62
C SER A 109 -2.06 25.58 7.86
N ASN A 110 -2.86 26.56 8.27
CA ASN A 110 -2.60 27.35 9.48
C ASN A 110 -2.72 26.52 10.77
N LEU A 111 -3.51 25.44 10.76
CA LEU A 111 -3.66 24.56 11.91
C LEU A 111 -2.54 23.50 12.01
N TYR A 112 -2.21 22.85 10.88
CA TYR A 112 -1.39 21.63 10.87
C TYR A 112 -0.01 21.81 10.23
N ASN A 113 0.19 22.78 9.33
CA ASN A 113 1.50 23.08 8.72
C ASN A 113 2.31 24.09 9.56
N VAL A 114 2.23 23.93 10.88
CA VAL A 114 2.92 24.75 11.87
C VAL A 114 4.18 24.05 12.41
N PRO A 115 5.11 24.77 13.07
CA PRO A 115 6.23 24.16 13.80
C PRO A 115 5.76 23.18 14.89
N GLU A 116 6.66 22.30 15.32
CA GLU A 116 6.42 21.42 16.46
C GLU A 116 6.12 22.22 17.75
N GLY A 117 5.21 21.71 18.58
CA GLY A 117 4.72 22.37 19.80
C GLY A 117 3.59 23.37 19.58
N VAL A 118 3.40 23.89 18.37
CA VAL A 118 2.28 24.79 18.04
C VAL A 118 1.00 23.99 17.82
N ASN A 119 -0.13 24.45 18.36
CA ASN A 119 -1.43 23.76 18.30
C ASN A 119 -1.39 22.29 18.78
N GLY A 120 -0.44 21.95 19.65
CA GLY A 120 -0.24 20.58 20.13
C GLY A 120 0.38 19.62 19.11
N LYS A 121 0.98 20.12 18.02
CA LYS A 121 1.65 19.29 17.01
C LYS A 121 2.88 18.61 17.61
N ILE A 122 2.93 17.29 17.48
CA ILE A 122 4.06 16.44 17.89
C ILE A 122 4.48 15.64 16.66
N PHE A 123 5.74 15.78 16.23
CA PHE A 123 6.24 15.02 15.08
C PHE A 123 6.83 13.69 15.55
N GLU A 124 5.99 12.67 15.58
CA GLU A 124 6.45 11.31 15.87
C GLU A 124 6.70 10.54 14.57
N VAL A 125 7.90 9.93 14.48
CA VAL A 125 8.18 8.95 13.43
C VAL A 125 7.14 7.82 13.55
N PRO A 126 6.42 7.48 12.45
CA PRO A 126 5.54 6.32 12.40
C PRO A 126 6.17 5.11 13.09
N ASN A 127 5.36 4.32 13.80
CA ASN A 127 5.80 2.99 14.17
C ASN A 127 6.21 2.22 12.92
N LYS A 128 7.21 1.34 13.04
CA LYS A 128 7.54 0.42 11.96
C LYS A 128 6.27 -0.31 11.54
N PRO A 129 6.09 -0.60 10.23
CA PRO A 129 4.97 -1.38 9.75
C PRO A 129 4.82 -2.66 10.58
N THR A 130 3.80 -2.71 11.42
CA THR A 130 3.29 -3.96 11.97
C THR A 130 2.32 -4.50 10.93
N PRO A 131 2.41 -5.77 10.51
CA PRO A 131 1.37 -6.40 9.73
C PRO A 131 0.02 -6.13 10.41
N PHE A 132 -0.89 -5.44 9.72
CA PHE A 132 -2.20 -5.15 10.28
C PHE A 132 -3.05 -6.40 10.21
N LEU A 133 -3.52 -6.89 11.36
CA LEU A 133 -4.69 -7.73 11.67
C LEU A 133 -5.06 -8.95 10.78
N HIS A 134 -4.40 -9.14 9.65
CA HIS A 134 -4.53 -10.24 8.72
C HIS A 134 -3.13 -10.82 8.57
N ASP A 135 -2.66 -11.48 9.64
CA ASP A 135 -1.46 -12.30 9.62
C ASP A 135 -1.60 -13.46 8.60
N ASP A 136 -2.85 -13.84 8.29
CA ASP A 136 -3.18 -14.81 7.26
C ASP A 136 -3.29 -14.12 5.89
N LEU A 137 -2.15 -13.97 5.22
CA LEU A 137 -2.14 -13.66 3.80
C LEU A 137 -2.86 -14.78 3.03
N PRO A 138 -3.66 -14.47 1.99
CA PRO A 138 -4.31 -15.50 1.17
C PRO A 138 -3.30 -16.29 0.30
N PHE A 139 -2.00 -16.10 0.51
CA PHE A 139 -0.89 -16.73 -0.17
C PHE A 139 0.31 -16.82 0.79
N GLN A 140 1.20 -17.76 0.50
CA GLN A 140 2.42 -17.94 1.30
C GLN A 140 3.45 -16.85 0.98
N VAL A 141 4.19 -16.42 2.00
CA VAL A 141 5.34 -15.53 1.88
C VAL A 141 6.51 -16.07 2.70
N ASP A 142 7.75 -15.78 2.27
CA ASP A 142 8.93 -16.03 3.08
C ASP A 142 9.08 -14.98 4.20
N LYS A 143 10.05 -15.18 5.11
CA LYS A 143 10.33 -14.29 6.24
C LYS A 143 10.72 -12.85 5.85
N TYR A 144 10.98 -12.61 4.56
CA TYR A 144 11.28 -11.29 3.99
C TYR A 144 10.13 -10.77 3.12
N MET A 145 8.94 -11.35 3.27
CA MET A 145 7.71 -11.01 2.55
C MET A 145 7.74 -11.31 1.05
N ASN A 146 8.66 -12.15 0.56
CA ASN A 146 8.64 -12.53 -0.85
C ASN A 146 7.65 -13.68 -1.07
N ILE A 147 6.84 -13.58 -2.14
CA ILE A 147 6.03 -14.71 -2.59
C ILE A 147 6.92 -15.83 -3.20
N PRO A 148 6.47 -17.10 -3.27
CA PRO A 148 7.26 -18.21 -3.80
C PRO A 148 7.69 -18.04 -5.27
N ASP A 149 6.86 -17.41 -6.09
CA ASP A 149 7.08 -17.23 -7.53
C ASP A 149 6.77 -15.78 -7.96
N PRO A 150 7.61 -14.80 -7.59
CA PRO A 150 7.39 -13.41 -7.96
C PRO A 150 7.56 -13.20 -9.46
N PRO A 151 7.00 -12.12 -10.05
CA PRO A 151 7.25 -11.75 -11.43
C PRO A 151 8.73 -11.82 -11.83
N ARG A 152 8.99 -12.49 -12.95
CA ARG A 152 10.33 -12.56 -13.54
C ARG A 152 10.90 -11.15 -13.76
N GLY A 153 12.14 -10.92 -13.32
CA GLY A 153 12.76 -9.60 -13.39
C GLY A 153 12.63 -8.78 -12.09
N GLN A 154 11.75 -9.15 -11.16
CA GLN A 154 11.59 -8.43 -9.91
C GLN A 154 12.82 -8.56 -9.03
N ARG A 155 13.26 -7.45 -8.42
CA ARG A 155 14.29 -7.49 -7.38
C ARG A 155 13.63 -7.78 -6.04
N ILE A 156 14.12 -8.80 -5.35
CA ILE A 156 13.60 -9.29 -4.07
C ILE A 156 14.71 -9.28 -3.01
N TRP A 157 14.34 -8.97 -1.77
CA TRP A 157 15.29 -8.97 -0.64
C TRP A 157 15.35 -10.36 -0.02
N LYS A 158 16.54 -10.98 -0.01
CA LYS A 158 16.75 -12.33 0.57
C LYS A 158 17.46 -12.30 1.93
N GLY A 159 17.46 -11.15 2.57
CA GLY A 159 18.05 -10.97 3.90
C GLY A 159 19.42 -10.32 3.88
N PRO A 160 19.96 -9.94 5.04
CA PRO A 160 21.23 -9.21 5.15
C PRO A 160 22.42 -9.94 4.51
N SER A 161 22.46 -11.26 4.58
CA SER A 161 23.57 -12.07 4.06
C SER A 161 23.59 -12.20 2.54
N VAL A 162 22.43 -12.04 1.88
CA VAL A 162 22.28 -12.22 0.43
C VAL A 162 22.05 -10.88 -0.27
N GLY A 163 21.32 -9.97 0.38
CA GLY A 163 20.94 -8.68 -0.17
C GLY A 163 19.80 -8.77 -1.18
N MET A 164 19.82 -7.87 -2.16
CA MET A 164 18.83 -7.79 -3.24
C MET A 164 19.23 -8.71 -4.40
N VAL A 165 18.36 -9.65 -4.77
CA VAL A 165 18.55 -10.56 -5.92
C VAL A 165 17.48 -10.34 -6.98
N CYS A 166 17.81 -10.61 -8.24
CA CYS A 166 16.88 -10.48 -9.36
C CYS A 166 16.25 -11.84 -9.66
N PHE A 167 14.92 -11.96 -9.51
CA PHE A 167 14.24 -13.24 -9.68
C PHE A 167 14.23 -13.70 -11.13
N GLN A 168 14.82 -14.87 -11.41
CA GLN A 168 14.89 -15.50 -12.73
C GLN A 168 15.42 -14.58 -13.85
N CYS A 169 16.38 -13.72 -13.54
CA CYS A 169 17.00 -12.82 -14.53
C CYS A 169 18.12 -13.51 -15.32
N GLU A 170 18.78 -14.51 -14.74
CA GLU A 170 19.86 -15.27 -15.39
C GLU A 170 19.37 -16.17 -16.53
N SER A 171 18.10 -16.61 -16.49
CA SER A 171 17.46 -17.35 -17.59
C SER A 171 17.25 -16.50 -18.86
N PHE A 172 17.63 -15.21 -18.84
CA PHE A 172 17.65 -14.33 -20.02
C PHE A 172 19.04 -14.24 -20.66
N ARG A 173 20.12 -14.60 -19.96
CA ARG A 173 21.50 -14.48 -20.47
C ARG A 173 21.92 -15.56 -21.48
N TYR A 174 21.10 -16.60 -21.70
CA TYR A 174 21.45 -17.74 -22.57
C TYR A 174 20.62 -17.91 -23.84
N LYS A 175 19.84 -16.91 -24.27
CA LYS A 175 19.07 -17.02 -25.52
C LYS A 175 19.61 -16.25 -26.73
N ASN A 176 20.70 -15.48 -26.61
CA ASN A 176 21.17 -14.61 -27.71
C ASN A 176 22.62 -14.79 -28.17
N TYR A 177 23.35 -15.84 -27.76
CA TYR A 177 24.68 -16.13 -28.32
C TYR A 177 24.92 -17.63 -28.49
N SER A 178 24.23 -18.26 -29.43
CA SER A 178 24.63 -19.56 -29.95
C SER A 178 24.00 -19.82 -31.31
N THR A 179 24.46 -19.11 -32.34
CA THR A 179 24.53 -19.60 -33.74
C THR A 179 25.37 -18.62 -34.55
N HIS A 180 26.68 -18.82 -34.60
CA HIS A 180 27.52 -18.61 -35.79
C HIS A 180 28.97 -18.88 -35.41
N LEU A 181 29.33 -20.17 -35.31
CA LEU A 181 30.73 -20.63 -35.36
C LEU A 181 30.72 -22.11 -35.71
N SER A 182 30.77 -22.37 -37.02
CA SER A 182 31.17 -23.61 -37.70
C SER A 182 30.93 -23.37 -39.18
N HIS A 183 31.80 -23.60 -40.15
CA HIS A 183 33.21 -23.98 -40.26
C HIS A 183 33.46 -23.92 -41.78
N VAL A 184 34.63 -23.42 -42.21
CA VAL A 184 35.29 -23.64 -43.53
C VAL A 184 34.57 -23.12 -44.78
#